data_AF-A0AAV4MFR6-F1
#
_entry.id   AF-A0AAV4MFR6-F1
#
_cell.length_a   1.000
_cell.length_b   1.000
_cell.length_c   1.000
_cell.angle_alpha   90.00
_cell.angle_beta   90.00
_cell.angle_gamma   90.00
#
_symmetry.space_group_name_H-M   'P 1'
#
loop_
_entity.id
_entity.type
_entity.pdbx_description
1 polymer ?
#
loop_
_entity_poly.entity_id
_entity_poly.type
_entity_poly.pdbx_seq_one_letter_code
_entity_poly.pdbx_strand_id
1 'polypeptide(L)'
;MKLTVDSKAEHIKLKNYLIKSRIEFKCSNPKQDRPLKVLIRGLSSCTSPVFITSHLERLGFHTEKITRLTKFRTKQPMPLFYLQVTNSLTAEKIYGVTALLGTRASVER
;
A
#
# COMPACT_ATOMS: atom_id res chain seq x y z
N MET A 1 -21.68 7.47 13.50
CA MET A 1 -22.72 6.63 12.84
C MET A 1 -22.13 6.00 11.59
N LYS A 2 -22.36 4.71 11.32
CA LYS A 2 -21.83 4.00 10.15
C LYS A 2 -22.99 3.63 9.22
N LEU A 3 -22.91 4.05 7.96
CA LEU A 3 -23.87 3.71 6.91
C LEU A 3 -23.21 2.72 5.96
N THR A 4 -23.91 1.64 5.62
CA THR A 4 -23.47 0.63 4.65
C THR A 4 -24.53 0.47 3.59
N VAL A 5 -24.10 0.30 2.34
CA VAL A 5 -24.97 0.25 1.17
C VAL A 5 -24.42 -0.87 0.28
N ASP A 6 -25.29 -1.77 -0.16
CA ASP A 6 -24.87 -2.97 -0.91
C ASP A 6 -24.72 -2.70 -2.41
N SER A 7 -25.44 -1.71 -2.94
CA SER A 7 -25.44 -1.35 -4.36
C SER A 7 -24.55 -0.14 -4.67
N LYS A 8 -23.78 -0.21 -5.77
CA LYS A 8 -22.95 0.89 -6.27
C LYS A 8 -23.79 2.13 -6.61
N ALA A 9 -24.98 1.94 -7.17
CA ALA A 9 -25.86 3.04 -7.56
C ALA A 9 -26.37 3.82 -6.34
N GLU A 10 -26.75 3.12 -5.29
CA GLU A 10 -27.20 3.71 -4.02
C GLU A 10 -26.05 4.41 -3.30
N HIS A 11 -24.83 3.85 -3.32
CA HIS A 11 -23.65 4.50 -2.78
C HIS A 11 -23.40 5.87 -3.44
N ILE A 12 -23.55 5.97 -4.76
CA ILE A 12 -23.41 7.24 -5.50
C ILE A 12 -24.51 8.23 -5.09
N LYS A 13 -25.77 7.78 -5.02
CA LYS A 13 -26.90 8.61 -4.57
C LYS A 13 -26.68 9.15 -3.16
N LEU A 14 -26.29 8.29 -2.22
CA LEU A 14 -26.01 8.66 -0.83
C LEU A 14 -24.85 9.65 -0.73
N LYS A 15 -23.75 9.40 -1.46
CA LYS A 15 -22.62 10.33 -1.52
C LYS A 15 -23.06 11.72 -2.01
N ASN A 16 -23.83 11.76 -3.10
CA ASN A 16 -24.34 13.02 -3.65
C ASN A 16 -25.28 13.73 -2.68
N TYR A 17 -26.12 12.98 -1.94
CA TYR A 17 -26.98 13.52 -0.90
C TYR A 17 -26.16 14.16 0.23
N LEU A 18 -25.16 13.44 0.76
CA LEU A 18 -24.30 13.93 1.84
C LEU A 18 -23.51 15.19 1.43
N ILE A 19 -23.02 15.25 0.19
CA ILE A 19 -22.37 16.43 -0.38
C ILE A 19 -23.35 17.61 -0.45
N LYS A 20 -24.57 17.39 -0.97
CA LYS A 20 -25.61 18.44 -1.05
C LYS A 20 -26.00 18.97 0.31
N SER A 21 -26.09 18.10 1.32
CA SER A 21 -26.41 18.47 2.70
C SER A 21 -25.24 19.12 3.46
N ARG A 22 -24.06 19.27 2.82
CA ARG A 22 -22.82 19.81 3.44
C ARG A 22 -22.44 19.11 4.75
N ILE A 23 -22.74 17.82 4.85
CA ILE A 23 -22.35 17.02 6.02
C ILE A 23 -20.94 16.51 5.78
N GLU A 24 -20.06 16.60 6.78
CA GLU A 24 -18.74 15.99 6.69
C GLU A 24 -18.87 14.47 6.80
N PHE A 25 -18.33 13.75 5.80
CA PHE A 25 -18.31 12.30 5.79
C PHE A 25 -16.97 11.78 5.30
N LYS A 26 -16.61 10.57 5.76
CA LYS A 26 -15.44 9.84 5.28
C LYS A 26 -15.89 8.57 4.56
N CYS A 27 -15.73 8.54 3.25
CA CYS A 27 -15.91 7.33 2.46
C CYS A 27 -14.64 6.47 2.53
N SER A 28 -14.81 5.17 2.77
CA SER A 28 -13.71 4.20 2.65
C SER A 28 -13.69 3.62 1.24
N ASN A 29 -12.50 3.44 0.67
CA ASN A 29 -12.36 2.85 -0.65
C ASN A 29 -12.91 1.40 -0.68
N PRO A 30 -13.55 1.00 -1.79
CA PRO A 30 -14.01 -0.37 -1.99
C PRO A 30 -12.84 -1.34 -1.88
N LYS A 31 -13.11 -2.59 -1.48
CA LYS A 31 -12.05 -3.59 -1.24
C LYS A 31 -11.12 -3.79 -2.44
N GLN A 32 -11.65 -3.71 -3.65
CA GLN A 32 -10.93 -3.85 -4.92
C GLN A 32 -9.90 -2.75 -5.16
N ASP A 33 -10.15 -1.55 -4.64
CA ASP A 33 -9.30 -0.37 -4.84
C ASP A 33 -8.31 -0.18 -3.68
N ARG A 34 -8.33 -1.06 -2.67
CA ARG A 34 -7.42 -0.95 -1.53
C ARG A 34 -6.02 -1.40 -1.95
N PRO A 35 -4.98 -0.59 -1.75
CA PRO A 35 -3.62 -0.99 -2.06
C PRO A 35 -3.20 -2.20 -1.23
N LEU A 36 -2.42 -3.07 -1.85
CA LEU A 36 -1.81 -4.22 -1.22
C LEU A 36 -0.69 -3.73 -0.29
N LYS A 37 -0.78 -4.13 0.98
CA LYS A 37 0.21 -3.78 2.00
C LYS A 37 1.15 -4.97 2.15
N VAL A 38 2.44 -4.74 1.97
CA VAL A 38 3.45 -5.79 2.13
C VAL A 38 4.67 -5.26 2.88
N LEU A 39 5.42 -6.20 3.45
CA LEU A 39 6.62 -5.92 4.22
C LEU A 39 7.81 -6.60 3.55
N ILE A 40 8.83 -5.81 3.20
CA ILE A 40 10.05 -6.31 2.58
C ILE A 40 11.11 -6.47 3.67
N ARG A 41 11.68 -7.68 3.76
CA ARG A 41 12.81 -8.03 4.64
C ARG A 41 14.07 -8.29 3.83
N GLY A 42 15.23 -8.12 4.46
CA GLY A 42 16.54 -8.48 3.88
C GLY A 42 17.26 -7.34 3.17
N LEU A 43 16.69 -6.13 3.18
CA LEU A 43 17.34 -4.93 2.65
C LEU A 43 18.19 -4.24 3.73
N SER A 44 19.32 -3.66 3.32
CA SER A 44 20.19 -2.91 4.23
C SER A 44 19.49 -1.68 4.81
N SER A 45 19.82 -1.33 6.06
CA SER A 45 19.35 -0.11 6.70
C SER A 45 19.83 1.17 6.00
N CYS A 46 20.88 1.08 5.17
CA CYS A 46 21.40 2.19 4.37
C CYS A 46 20.66 2.37 3.03
N THR A 47 19.86 1.38 2.58
CA THR A 47 19.21 1.42 1.27
C THR A 47 18.14 2.51 1.19
N SER A 48 18.26 3.43 0.22
CA SER A 48 17.26 4.49 0.02
C SER A 48 15.94 3.91 -0.52
N PRO A 49 14.78 4.36 -0.01
CA PRO A 49 13.48 3.94 -0.52
C PRO A 49 13.29 4.26 -2.01
N VAL A 50 13.93 5.31 -2.53
CA VAL A 50 13.83 5.71 -3.94
C VAL A 50 14.34 4.59 -4.87
N PHE A 51 15.47 3.97 -4.54
CA PHE A 51 16.00 2.86 -5.35
C PHE A 51 15.09 1.64 -5.35
N ILE A 52 14.44 1.37 -4.23
CA ILE A 52 13.48 0.26 -4.12
C ILE A 52 12.28 0.55 -5.02
N THR A 53 11.73 1.77 -4.96
CA THR A 53 10.62 2.20 -5.81
C THR A 53 10.97 2.06 -7.29
N SER A 54 12.10 2.62 -7.74
CA SER A 54 12.50 2.53 -9.15
C SER A 54 12.74 1.08 -9.61
N HIS A 55 13.25 0.22 -8.73
CA HIS A 55 13.43 -1.19 -9.05
C HIS A 55 12.10 -1.93 -9.18
N LEU A 56 11.12 -1.65 -8.31
CA LEU A 56 9.78 -2.21 -8.36
C LEU A 56 8.99 -1.72 -9.58
N GLU A 57 9.12 -0.44 -9.94
CA GLU A 57 8.54 0.12 -11.16
C GLU A 57 9.08 -0.56 -12.41
N ARG A 58 10.38 -0.83 -12.47
CA ARG A 58 11.01 -1.60 -13.56
C ARG A 58 10.51 -3.04 -13.66
N LEU A 59 10.07 -3.63 -12.55
CA LEU A 59 9.42 -4.94 -12.52
C LEU A 59 7.92 -4.87 -12.89
N GLY A 60 7.38 -3.69 -13.14
CA GLY A 60 5.98 -3.46 -13.50
C GLY A 60 5.03 -3.30 -12.31
N PHE A 61 5.55 -3.05 -11.10
CA PHE A 61 4.74 -2.79 -9.92
C PHE A 61 4.62 -1.29 -9.65
N HIS A 62 3.40 -0.80 -9.47
CA HIS A 62 3.14 0.58 -9.04
C HIS A 62 3.09 0.68 -7.52
N THR A 63 4.03 1.43 -6.96
CA THR A 63 4.14 1.66 -5.52
C THR A 63 3.54 3.01 -5.17
N GLU A 64 2.50 3.02 -4.33
CA GLU A 64 1.89 4.27 -3.81
C GLU A 64 2.72 4.87 -2.68
N LYS A 65 3.24 4.01 -1.80
CA LYS A 65 3.98 4.45 -0.62
C LYS A 65 5.03 3.42 -0.24
N ILE A 66 6.23 3.90 0.02
CA ILE A 66 7.29 3.12 0.66
C ILE A 66 7.76 3.84 1.92
N THR A 67 7.95 3.11 3.01
CA THR A 67 8.41 3.68 4.27
C THR A 67 9.30 2.69 4.99
N ARG A 68 10.49 3.14 5.40
CA ARG A 68 11.36 2.32 6.25
C ARG A 68 10.77 2.25 7.66
N LEU A 69 10.65 1.05 8.21
CA LEU A 69 10.21 0.88 9.57
C LEU A 69 11.33 1.24 10.55
N THR A 70 10.94 1.72 11.72
CA THR A 70 11.88 2.04 12.80
C THR A 70 11.53 1.24 14.06
N LYS A 71 12.54 0.94 14.87
CA LYS A 71 12.34 0.27 16.15
C LYS A 71 11.45 1.16 17.03
N PHE A 72 10.42 0.57 17.63
CA PHE A 72 9.42 1.34 18.38
C PHE A 72 10.03 2.19 19.51
N ARG A 73 10.94 1.59 20.30
CA ARG A 73 11.62 2.25 21.43
C ARG A 73 12.74 3.20 20.99
N THR A 74 13.73 2.72 20.24
CA THR A 74 14.95 3.48 19.94
C THR A 74 14.84 4.38 18.71
N LYS A 75 13.74 4.29 17.95
CA LYS A 75 13.51 4.98 16.67
C LYS A 75 14.60 4.73 15.61
N GLN A 76 15.46 3.73 15.81
CA GLN A 76 16.50 3.37 14.86
C GLN A 76 15.91 2.72 13.61
N PRO A 77 16.48 2.96 12.42
CA PRO A 77 16.03 2.35 11.18
C PRO A 77 16.19 0.83 11.21
N MET A 78 15.13 0.12 10.82
CA MET A 78 15.13 -1.34 10.69
C MET A 78 15.40 -1.73 9.23
N PRO A 79 15.96 -2.93 8.99
CA PRO A 79 16.08 -3.53 7.66
C PRO A 79 14.73 -4.07 7.15
N LEU A 80 13.66 -3.31 7.41
CA LEU A 80 12.28 -3.64 7.07
C LEU A 80 11.66 -2.44 6.37
N PHE A 81 11.05 -2.67 5.21
CA PHE A 81 10.33 -1.64 4.46
C PHE A 81 8.86 -2.02 4.38
N TYR A 82 8.02 -1.06 4.73
CA TYR A 82 6.60 -1.12 4.53
C TYR A 82 6.27 -0.55 3.16
N LEU A 83 5.55 -1.32 2.36
CA LEU A 83 5.20 -1.01 0.98
C LEU A 83 3.69 -1.05 0.80
N GLN A 84 3.17 -0.05 0.08
CA GLN A 84 1.80 -0.01 -0.42
C GLN A 84 1.86 -0.05 -1.95
N VAL A 85 1.34 -1.12 -2.52
CA VAL A 85 1.31 -1.37 -3.96
C VAL A 85 -0.12 -1.20 -4.44
N THR A 86 -0.32 -0.50 -5.55
CA THR A 86 -1.65 -0.35 -6.13
C THR A 86 -2.23 -1.72 -6.46
N ASN A 87 -3.51 -1.91 -6.11
CA ASN A 87 -4.20 -3.16 -6.36
C ASN A 87 -4.37 -3.36 -7.87
N SER A 88 -3.65 -4.35 -8.41
CA SER A 88 -3.69 -4.73 -9.82
C SER A 88 -3.68 -6.26 -9.89
N LEU A 89 -4.09 -6.82 -11.03
CA LEU A 89 -4.04 -8.27 -11.26
C LEU A 89 -2.61 -8.84 -11.07
N THR A 90 -1.60 -7.99 -11.24
CA THR A 90 -0.18 -8.34 -11.11
C THR A 90 0.31 -8.17 -9.67
N ALA A 91 -0.38 -7.42 -8.81
CA ALA A 91 0.09 -7.06 -7.47
C ALA A 91 0.42 -8.29 -6.60
N GLU A 92 -0.33 -9.38 -6.72
CA GLU A 92 -0.05 -10.62 -5.96
C GLU A 92 1.26 -11.30 -6.37
N LYS A 93 1.78 -11.03 -7.58
CA LYS A 93 3.08 -11.56 -8.01
C LYS A 93 4.24 -10.97 -7.22
N ILE A 94 4.03 -9.91 -6.44
CA ILE A 94 5.07 -9.32 -5.60
C ILE A 94 5.59 -10.30 -4.54
N TYR A 95 4.76 -11.25 -4.09
CA TYR A 95 5.19 -12.29 -3.15
C TYR A 95 6.21 -13.27 -3.76
N GLY A 96 6.30 -13.34 -5.09
CA GLY A 96 7.31 -14.14 -5.80
C GLY A 96 8.66 -13.44 -5.93
N VAL A 97 8.79 -12.17 -5.52
CA VAL A 97 10.05 -11.42 -5.63
C VAL A 97 11.00 -11.87 -4.52
N THR A 98 12.03 -12.62 -4.90
CA THR A 98 13.05 -13.18 -3.98
C THR A 98 14.37 -12.40 -3.96
N ALA A 99 14.56 -11.50 -4.92
CA ALA A 99 15.75 -10.68 -5.04
C ALA A 99 15.37 -9.24 -5.39
N LEU A 100 15.93 -8.28 -4.65
CA LEU A 100 15.79 -6.85 -4.89
C LEU A 100 17.16 -6.21 -4.79
N LEU A 101 17.50 -5.33 -5.75
CA LEU A 101 18.76 -4.57 -5.74
C LEU A 101 20.03 -5.46 -5.59
N GLY A 102 20.01 -6.67 -6.13
CA GLY A 102 21.14 -7.62 -6.02
C GLY A 102 21.28 -8.29 -4.64
N THR A 103 20.32 -8.09 -3.75
CA THR A 103 20.26 -8.73 -2.43
C THR A 103 19.08 -9.69 -2.34
N ARG A 104 19.23 -10.77 -1.54
CA ARG A 104 18.13 -11.70 -1.27
C ARG A 104 17.12 -11.00 -0.36
N ALA A 105 15.89 -10.85 -0.84
CA ALA A 105 14.81 -10.19 -0.12
C ALA A 105 13.61 -11.13 0.01
N SER A 106 12.87 -10.97 1.10
CA SER A 106 11.62 -11.71 1.33
C SER A 106 10.47 -10.72 1.43
N VAL A 107 9.35 -11.03 0.77
CA VAL A 107 8.13 -10.21 0.80
C VAL A 107 7.06 -10.93 1.60
N GLU A 108 6.60 -10.30 2.66
CA GLU A 108 5.59 -10.82 3.58
C GLU A 108 4.32 -9.95 3.58
N ARG A 109 3.22 -10.51 4.10
CA ARG A 109 1.93 -9.81 4.31
C ARG A 109 1.92 -9.01 5.60
#